data_AF-A0A9P5VCZ6-F1
#
_entry.id   AF-A0A9P5VCZ6-F1
#
_cell.length_a   1.000
_cell.length_b   1.000
_cell.length_c   1.000
_cell.angle_alpha   90.00
_cell.angle_beta   90.00
_cell.angle_gamma   90.00
#
_symmetry.space_group_name_H-M   'P 1'
#
loop_
_entity.id
_entity.type
_entity.pdbx_description
1 polymer ?
#
loop_
_entity_poly.entity_id
_entity_poly.type
_entity_poly.pdbx_seq_one_letter_code
_entity_poly.pdbx_strand_id
1 'polypeptide(L)'
;MTVLNDTNPHNSGHGHDHSKVIDIGDGLIMRWSTKADTDNVVQLIGDSFRWLPLGDPLPEDEIPGPSELLKAGARRLLSGKTAAMSEYDFALVEDTTNKAKGLNPIVACVSLHQVPAYYGSINLVFGKSELVATEPSYRNKGLIRRLMHEMIHPASEARGHALQFIFGIPYFYRQFGYEYGLSPLPGSKIDSLTDIPPLSPTKQGEPYPLRLATQTDIPFLTRLSQTPHQYLQPREVAVGTRYTPEYWQYAVHDSILDRQSRFDADRQTFVITDGEGKAVGFVSMSHIFFGTTVEAFALDEAEGVYYVDVAYSALRQLFGFAKERQAQNTKAFEDFKKSAAKAKTNQTPASATEEAQAAAATLEPNASLRASTSPASAYPLFLKTVRPELELRLAQNPAIKGTSCRLRLDFFRKVEGNAAKGLEIVIEKGQLVKIHDWAKPSPEDLFNEKQAWKSDEKNGGKAPTVYYATFSPLTFTQLVTGKQSLEELIWSYGENSVREDAARLILNTLFPKVEHSMDLFDW
;
A
#
# COMPACT_ATOMS: atom_id res chain seq x y z
N MET A 1 -11.27 -26.45 -24.94
CA MET A 1 -10.57 -26.74 -23.67
C MET A 1 -9.51 -27.78 -23.97
N THR A 2 -8.30 -27.34 -24.27
CA THR A 2 -7.14 -28.22 -24.42
C THR A 2 -6.02 -27.54 -23.68
N VAL A 3 -5.80 -27.96 -22.44
CA VAL A 3 -4.70 -27.50 -21.60
C VAL A 3 -3.47 -28.27 -22.05
N LEU A 4 -2.52 -27.58 -22.68
CA LEU A 4 -1.19 -28.13 -22.92
C LEU A 4 -0.38 -27.87 -21.64
N ASN A 5 -0.28 -28.88 -20.78
CA ASN A 5 0.62 -28.88 -19.63
C ASN A 5 2.01 -29.30 -20.10
N ASP A 6 2.98 -28.39 -20.01
CA ASP A 6 4.39 -28.75 -19.89
C ASP A 6 4.87 -28.28 -18.51
N THR A 7 5.26 -29.24 -17.69
CA THR A 7 5.57 -29.07 -16.28
C THR A 7 7.00 -28.57 -16.08
N ASN A 8 7.18 -27.46 -15.37
CA ASN A 8 8.38 -27.20 -14.60
C ASN A 8 8.03 -26.40 -13.32
N PRO A 9 7.95 -27.04 -12.13
CA PRO A 9 7.56 -26.37 -10.91
C PRO A 9 8.79 -25.74 -10.27
N HIS A 10 9.21 -24.57 -10.77
CA HIS A 10 9.91 -23.63 -9.89
C HIS A 10 8.87 -23.05 -8.95
N ASN A 11 8.73 -23.70 -7.79
CA ASN A 11 7.95 -23.22 -6.67
C ASN A 11 8.65 -21.99 -6.07
N SER A 12 8.70 -20.89 -6.81
CA SER A 12 8.96 -19.56 -6.26
C SER A 12 7.77 -19.23 -5.38
N GLY A 13 7.99 -18.83 -4.12
CA GLY A 13 6.96 -18.61 -3.09
C GLY A 13 5.91 -17.50 -3.37
N HIS A 14 5.50 -17.32 -4.62
CA HIS A 14 4.63 -16.28 -5.15
C HIS A 14 3.25 -16.81 -5.61
N GLY A 15 2.94 -18.09 -5.39
CA GLY A 15 1.58 -18.61 -5.24
C GLY A 15 0.67 -18.69 -6.48
N HIS A 16 1.12 -18.27 -7.67
CA HIS A 16 0.30 -18.32 -8.89
C HIS A 16 1.05 -18.97 -10.06
N ASP A 17 0.31 -19.52 -11.01
CA ASP A 17 0.87 -20.21 -12.17
C ASP A 17 1.38 -19.19 -13.21
N HIS A 18 2.70 -19.02 -13.26
CA HIS A 18 3.37 -18.10 -14.20
C HIS A 18 3.25 -18.56 -15.66
N SER A 19 2.88 -19.82 -15.92
CA SER A 19 2.66 -20.35 -17.28
C SER A 19 1.25 -20.05 -17.82
N LYS A 20 0.35 -19.54 -16.98
CA LYS A 20 -1.04 -19.27 -17.35
C LYS A 20 -1.11 -18.18 -18.42
N VAL A 21 -1.67 -18.55 -19.57
CA VAL A 21 -2.04 -17.64 -20.66
C VAL A 21 -3.55 -17.68 -20.86
N ILE A 22 -4.17 -16.51 -20.97
CA ILE A 22 -5.62 -16.34 -21.18
C ILE A 22 -5.80 -15.59 -22.50
N ASP A 23 -6.37 -16.24 -23.50
CA ASP A 23 -6.80 -15.55 -24.73
C ASP A 23 -8.00 -14.64 -24.41
N ILE A 24 -7.89 -13.37 -24.79
CA ILE A 24 -8.93 -12.36 -24.54
C ILE A 24 -9.59 -11.84 -25.82
N GLY A 25 -9.28 -12.45 -26.98
CA GLY A 25 -9.79 -12.06 -28.29
C GLY A 25 -8.94 -10.98 -28.99
N ASP A 26 -9.23 -10.73 -30.27
CA ASP A 26 -8.62 -9.66 -31.07
C ASP A 26 -7.08 -9.66 -31.12
N GLY A 27 -6.46 -10.85 -31.02
CA GLY A 27 -5.01 -11.00 -31.00
C GLY A 27 -4.36 -10.60 -29.67
N LEU A 28 -5.16 -10.39 -28.62
CA LEU A 28 -4.71 -10.06 -27.29
C LEU A 28 -4.69 -11.28 -26.38
N ILE A 29 -3.67 -11.39 -25.54
CA ILE A 29 -3.57 -12.40 -24.48
C ILE A 29 -3.24 -11.74 -23.14
N MET A 30 -3.72 -12.31 -22.04
CA MET A 30 -3.24 -11.99 -20.69
C MET A 30 -2.27 -13.06 -20.20
N ARG A 31 -1.17 -12.64 -19.58
CA ARG A 31 -0.15 -13.53 -19.01
C ARG A 31 0.66 -12.83 -17.94
N TRP A 32 1.39 -13.59 -17.14
CA TRP A 32 2.37 -13.03 -16.21
C TRP A 32 3.66 -12.65 -16.94
N SER A 33 4.39 -11.71 -16.35
CA SER A 33 5.64 -11.21 -16.89
C SER A 33 6.76 -12.23 -16.78
N THR A 34 7.82 -11.97 -17.54
CA THR A 34 9.13 -12.59 -17.38
C THR A 34 10.18 -11.48 -17.43
N LYS A 35 11.43 -11.80 -17.08
CA LYS A 35 12.55 -10.86 -17.23
C LYS A 35 12.69 -10.31 -18.66
N ALA A 36 12.31 -11.07 -19.68
CA ALA A 36 12.38 -10.64 -21.08
C ALA A 36 11.40 -9.49 -21.42
N ASP A 37 10.40 -9.27 -20.59
CA ASP A 37 9.41 -8.20 -20.78
C ASP A 37 9.87 -6.83 -20.28
N THR A 38 11.03 -6.77 -19.61
CA THR A 38 11.52 -5.57 -18.91
C THR A 38 11.44 -4.31 -19.77
N ASP A 39 12.04 -4.33 -20.95
CA ASP A 39 12.11 -3.11 -21.78
C ASP A 39 10.74 -2.70 -22.34
N ASN A 40 9.88 -3.68 -22.65
CA ASN A 40 8.53 -3.45 -23.14
C ASN A 40 7.63 -2.84 -22.04
N VAL A 41 7.69 -3.38 -20.82
CA VAL A 41 6.95 -2.84 -19.67
C VAL A 41 7.48 -1.46 -19.31
N VAL A 42 8.80 -1.28 -19.21
CA VAL A 42 9.43 0.01 -18.89
C VAL A 42 8.99 1.08 -19.89
N GLN A 43 8.98 0.77 -21.19
CA GLN A 43 8.51 1.70 -22.21
C GLN A 43 7.03 2.06 -22.03
N LEU A 44 6.15 1.07 -21.84
CA LEU A 44 4.72 1.29 -21.60
C LEU A 44 4.47 2.18 -20.36
N ILE A 45 5.17 1.92 -19.26
CA ILE A 45 5.09 2.71 -18.03
C ILE A 45 5.54 4.14 -18.29
N GLY A 46 6.73 4.34 -18.85
CA GLY A 46 7.25 5.67 -19.14
C GLY A 46 6.30 6.48 -20.01
N ASP A 47 5.75 5.86 -21.04
CA ASP A 47 4.80 6.51 -21.95
C ASP A 47 3.48 6.86 -21.27
N SER A 48 2.95 5.97 -20.44
CA SER A 48 1.66 6.17 -19.76
C SER A 48 1.71 7.26 -18.69
N PHE A 49 2.88 7.45 -18.06
CA PHE A 49 3.07 8.37 -16.95
C PHE A 49 3.79 9.69 -17.31
N ARG A 50 4.04 9.95 -18.61
CA ARG A 50 4.75 11.17 -19.08
C ARG A 50 4.15 12.50 -18.62
N TRP A 51 2.84 12.52 -18.33
CA TRP A 51 2.10 13.71 -17.92
C TRP A 51 2.03 13.90 -16.41
N LEU A 52 2.51 12.93 -15.63
CA LEU A 52 2.57 13.11 -14.19
C LEU A 52 3.70 14.10 -13.87
N PRO A 53 3.44 15.13 -13.03
CA PRO A 53 4.46 16.08 -12.58
C PRO A 53 5.37 15.45 -11.52
N LEU A 54 5.93 14.28 -11.83
CA LEU A 54 6.81 13.50 -10.97
C LEU A 54 8.15 13.31 -11.67
N GLY A 55 9.22 13.82 -11.05
CA GLY A 55 10.57 13.81 -11.61
C GLY A 55 10.96 15.20 -12.12
N ASP A 56 11.40 15.27 -13.37
CA ASP A 56 11.81 16.55 -13.96
C ASP A 56 10.63 17.48 -14.23
N PRO A 57 10.86 18.81 -14.26
CA PRO A 57 9.85 19.76 -14.66
C PRO A 57 9.28 19.42 -16.04
N LEU A 58 7.95 19.47 -16.16
CA LEU A 58 7.29 19.30 -17.44
C LEU A 58 7.64 20.49 -18.36
N PRO A 59 7.94 20.26 -19.65
CA PRO A 59 8.13 21.34 -20.61
C PRO A 59 6.83 22.13 -20.83
N GLU A 60 6.94 23.44 -21.07
CA GLU A 60 5.79 24.34 -21.27
C GLU A 60 5.17 24.22 -22.68
N ASP A 61 6.00 24.04 -23.73
CA ASP A 61 5.58 24.13 -25.15
C ASP A 61 5.83 22.85 -25.96
N GLU A 62 6.09 21.71 -25.32
CA GLU A 62 6.28 20.44 -26.02
C GLU A 62 5.64 19.26 -25.28
N ILE A 63 5.35 18.19 -26.02
CA ILE A 63 4.89 16.93 -25.42
C ILE A 63 6.04 16.37 -24.57
N PRO A 64 5.84 16.13 -23.26
CA PRO A 64 6.85 15.52 -22.43
C PRO A 64 7.28 14.15 -22.99
N GLY A 65 8.58 13.88 -22.90
CA GLY A 65 9.10 12.54 -23.14
C GLY A 65 8.57 11.52 -22.11
N PRO A 66 8.85 10.22 -22.30
CA PRO A 66 8.50 9.20 -21.34
C PRO A 66 9.03 9.54 -19.93
N SER A 67 8.26 9.21 -18.88
CA SER A 67 8.70 9.46 -17.51
C SER A 67 9.89 8.60 -17.13
N GLU A 68 11.09 9.18 -17.09
CA GLU A 68 12.33 8.48 -16.73
C GLU A 68 12.33 8.01 -15.26
N LEU A 69 11.65 8.72 -14.37
CA LEU A 69 11.47 8.31 -12.98
C LEU A 69 10.68 7.00 -12.87
N LEU A 70 9.53 6.92 -13.54
CA LEU A 70 8.69 5.72 -13.49
C LEU A 70 9.29 4.57 -14.31
N LYS A 71 10.07 4.87 -15.36
CA LYS A 71 10.88 3.87 -16.08
C LYS A 71 11.93 3.23 -15.18
N ALA A 72 12.66 4.04 -14.41
CA ALA A 72 13.63 3.54 -13.43
C ALA A 72 12.95 2.61 -12.43
N GLY A 73 11.80 3.02 -11.90
CA GLY A 73 10.99 2.19 -11.00
C GLY A 73 10.56 0.84 -11.56
N ALA A 74 9.95 0.84 -12.76
CA ALA A 74 9.53 -0.40 -13.42
C ALA A 74 10.72 -1.34 -13.66
N ARG A 75 11.88 -0.80 -14.02
CA ARG A 75 13.10 -1.59 -14.23
C ARG A 75 13.61 -2.22 -12.94
N ARG A 76 13.57 -1.48 -11.81
CA ARG A 76 13.92 -2.01 -10.50
C ARG A 76 13.01 -3.16 -10.09
N LEU A 77 11.70 -2.99 -10.23
CA LEU A 77 10.71 -4.03 -9.92
C LEU A 77 10.89 -5.31 -10.75
N LEU A 78 11.26 -5.19 -12.03
CA LEU A 78 11.52 -6.34 -12.92
C LEU A 78 12.95 -6.90 -12.84
N SER A 79 13.80 -6.37 -11.95
CA SER A 79 15.20 -6.83 -11.83
C SER A 79 15.33 -8.25 -11.26
N GLY A 80 14.32 -8.69 -10.50
CA GLY A 80 14.33 -9.93 -9.69
C GLY A 80 15.03 -9.78 -8.34
N LYS A 81 15.36 -8.54 -7.93
CA LYS A 81 16.10 -8.26 -6.68
C LYS A 81 15.30 -7.54 -5.61
N THR A 82 14.10 -7.06 -5.92
CA THR A 82 13.28 -6.33 -4.94
C THR A 82 12.73 -7.28 -3.89
N ALA A 83 12.64 -6.81 -2.64
CA ALA A 83 11.97 -7.58 -1.58
C ALA A 83 10.45 -7.68 -1.79
N ALA A 84 9.87 -6.72 -2.53
CA ALA A 84 8.44 -6.57 -2.69
C ALA A 84 7.84 -7.51 -3.75
N MET A 85 8.58 -7.86 -4.81
CA MET A 85 8.09 -8.71 -5.89
C MET A 85 9.23 -9.32 -6.72
N SER A 86 8.90 -10.33 -7.52
CA SER A 86 9.78 -10.93 -8.53
C SER A 86 9.50 -10.38 -9.93
N GLU A 87 10.37 -10.72 -10.89
CA GLU A 87 10.17 -10.40 -12.31
C GLU A 87 8.94 -11.06 -12.95
N TYR A 88 8.26 -11.97 -12.25
CA TYR A 88 7.07 -12.68 -12.71
C TYR A 88 5.76 -12.06 -12.23
N ASP A 89 5.84 -10.98 -11.45
CA ASP A 89 4.69 -10.45 -10.71
C ASP A 89 4.00 -9.24 -11.37
N PHE A 90 4.23 -9.03 -12.68
CA PHE A 90 3.38 -8.16 -13.49
C PHE A 90 2.34 -8.99 -14.25
N ALA A 91 1.06 -8.67 -14.08
CA ALA A 91 0.01 -9.14 -14.96
C ALA A 91 0.01 -8.26 -16.22
N LEU A 92 0.13 -8.86 -17.40
CA LEU A 92 0.31 -8.18 -18.67
C LEU A 92 -0.83 -8.48 -19.64
N VAL A 93 -1.17 -7.51 -20.49
CA VAL A 93 -1.84 -7.76 -21.77
C VAL A 93 -0.80 -7.64 -22.88
N GLU A 94 -0.65 -8.70 -23.65
CA GLU A 94 0.20 -8.76 -24.84
C GLU A 94 -0.67 -8.73 -26.11
N ASP A 95 -0.34 -7.84 -27.04
CA ASP A 95 -0.84 -7.84 -28.42
C ASP A 95 0.11 -8.62 -29.32
N THR A 96 -0.34 -9.81 -29.73
CA THR A 96 0.42 -10.72 -30.59
C THR A 96 0.63 -10.17 -32.01
N THR A 97 -0.24 -9.26 -32.46
CA THR A 97 -0.11 -8.57 -33.75
C THR A 97 1.00 -7.51 -33.67
N ASN A 98 1.10 -6.77 -32.56
CA ASN A 98 2.21 -5.83 -32.35
C ASN A 98 3.55 -6.56 -32.29
N LYS A 99 3.58 -7.70 -31.61
CA LYS A 99 4.76 -8.58 -31.57
C LYS A 99 5.20 -9.01 -32.96
N ALA A 100 4.26 -9.47 -33.80
CA ALA A 100 4.54 -9.87 -35.17
C ALA A 100 5.06 -8.70 -36.05
N LYS A 101 4.68 -7.46 -35.72
CA LYS A 101 5.13 -6.23 -36.38
C LYS A 101 6.45 -5.68 -35.82
N GLY A 102 7.03 -6.29 -34.79
CA GLY A 102 8.20 -5.77 -34.10
C GLY A 102 7.95 -4.49 -33.29
N LEU A 103 6.68 -4.22 -32.95
CA LEU A 103 6.29 -3.13 -32.06
C LEU A 103 6.29 -3.63 -30.60
N ASN A 104 6.22 -2.71 -29.64
CA ASN A 104 6.04 -3.08 -28.24
C ASN A 104 4.75 -3.92 -28.09
N PRO A 105 4.86 -5.20 -27.70
CA PRO A 105 3.71 -6.07 -27.63
C PRO A 105 2.95 -5.89 -26.31
N ILE A 106 3.53 -5.29 -25.27
CA ILE A 106 2.86 -5.10 -23.98
C ILE A 106 2.04 -3.81 -24.01
N VAL A 107 0.71 -3.95 -23.96
CA VAL A 107 -0.23 -2.84 -24.15
C VAL A 107 -1.00 -2.45 -22.88
N ALA A 108 -0.99 -3.30 -21.85
CA ALA A 108 -1.46 -2.96 -20.51
C ALA A 108 -0.73 -3.79 -19.44
N CYS A 109 -0.59 -3.26 -18.23
CA CYS A 109 0.01 -3.99 -17.12
C CYS A 109 -0.49 -3.54 -15.74
N VAL A 110 -0.31 -4.42 -14.75
CA VAL A 110 -0.47 -4.16 -13.30
C VAL A 110 0.59 -4.99 -12.55
N SER A 111 1.35 -4.40 -11.62
CA SER A 111 2.23 -5.16 -10.71
C SER A 111 1.48 -5.65 -9.47
N LEU A 112 1.95 -6.73 -8.86
CA LEU A 112 1.49 -7.20 -7.54
C LEU A 112 2.66 -7.41 -6.57
N HIS A 113 2.76 -6.52 -5.61
CA HIS A 113 3.75 -6.56 -4.54
C HIS A 113 3.22 -7.36 -3.34
N GLN A 114 4.11 -7.97 -2.60
CA GLN A 114 3.91 -8.42 -1.22
C GLN A 114 4.52 -7.40 -0.27
N VAL A 115 3.70 -6.87 0.63
CA VAL A 115 4.09 -5.84 1.59
C VAL A 115 3.92 -6.39 2.99
N PRO A 116 4.99 -6.76 3.70
CA PRO A 116 4.91 -7.15 5.10
C PRO A 116 4.24 -6.02 5.90
N ALA A 117 3.29 -6.37 6.75
CA ALA A 117 2.41 -5.43 7.42
C ALA A 117 2.02 -5.91 8.82
N TYR A 118 1.29 -5.09 9.55
CA TYR A 118 0.71 -5.45 10.84
C TYR A 118 -0.70 -4.86 11.04
N TYR A 119 -1.48 -5.52 11.89
CA TYR A 119 -2.75 -5.06 12.42
C TYR A 119 -2.80 -5.33 13.92
N GLY A 120 -2.73 -4.28 14.72
CA GLY A 120 -2.43 -4.35 16.14
C GLY A 120 -1.16 -5.15 16.38
N SER A 121 -1.26 -6.18 17.20
CA SER A 121 -0.16 -7.12 17.48
C SER A 121 0.07 -8.20 16.41
N ILE A 122 -0.77 -8.27 15.37
CA ILE A 122 -0.76 -9.36 14.38
C ILE A 122 0.07 -8.98 13.16
N ASN A 123 1.05 -9.82 12.85
CA ASN A 123 1.84 -9.72 11.64
C ASN A 123 1.08 -10.29 10.43
N LEU A 124 1.08 -9.54 9.33
CA LEU A 124 0.34 -9.83 8.10
C LEU A 124 1.22 -9.57 6.87
N VAL A 125 0.65 -9.85 5.70
CA VAL A 125 1.17 -9.39 4.41
C VAL A 125 0.01 -8.76 3.65
N PHE A 126 0.21 -7.56 3.11
CA PHE A 126 -0.73 -6.90 2.23
C PHE A 126 -0.26 -7.04 0.77
N GLY A 127 -1.20 -7.15 -0.16
CA GLY A 127 -0.91 -7.02 -1.58
C GLY A 127 -0.91 -5.55 -1.98
N LYS A 128 0.11 -5.08 -2.67
CA LYS A 128 0.07 -3.73 -3.27
C LYS A 128 0.05 -3.85 -4.78
N SER A 129 -1.04 -3.39 -5.39
CA SER A 129 -1.10 -3.23 -6.83
C SER A 129 -0.47 -1.90 -7.20
N GLU A 130 0.43 -1.89 -8.17
CA GLU A 130 1.14 -0.67 -8.57
C GLU A 130 1.46 -0.63 -10.06
N LEU A 131 2.00 0.52 -10.50
CA LEU A 131 2.37 0.79 -11.90
C LEU A 131 1.32 0.33 -12.92
N VAL A 132 0.06 0.68 -12.68
CA VAL A 132 -1.06 0.35 -13.56
C VAL A 132 -0.98 1.21 -14.81
N ALA A 133 -0.82 0.58 -15.97
CA ALA A 133 -0.68 1.29 -17.24
C ALA A 133 -1.49 0.64 -18.37
N THR A 134 -1.90 1.47 -19.32
CA THR A 134 -2.56 1.03 -20.56
C THR A 134 -2.20 2.01 -21.67
N GLU A 135 -1.71 1.47 -22.77
CA GLU A 135 -1.38 2.23 -23.98
C GLU A 135 -2.64 2.98 -24.46
N PRO A 136 -2.54 4.28 -24.81
CA PRO A 136 -3.68 5.12 -25.18
C PRO A 136 -4.71 4.50 -26.14
N SER A 137 -4.29 3.84 -27.21
CA SER A 137 -5.18 3.22 -28.21
C SER A 137 -5.88 1.95 -27.72
N TYR A 138 -5.47 1.40 -26.58
CA TYR A 138 -6.10 0.24 -25.92
C TYR A 138 -6.95 0.62 -24.69
N ARG A 139 -7.03 1.91 -24.35
CA ARG A 139 -7.90 2.40 -23.26
C ARG A 139 -9.38 2.17 -23.59
N ASN A 140 -10.21 2.15 -22.54
CA ASN A 140 -11.66 1.92 -22.63
C ASN A 140 -12.09 0.53 -23.18
N LYS A 141 -11.16 -0.42 -23.28
CA LYS A 141 -11.44 -1.82 -23.69
C LYS A 141 -11.60 -2.80 -22.51
N GLY A 142 -11.65 -2.29 -21.27
CA GLY A 142 -11.83 -3.11 -20.07
C GLY A 142 -10.58 -3.93 -19.65
N LEU A 143 -9.41 -3.69 -20.24
CA LEU A 143 -8.20 -4.48 -20.00
C LEU A 143 -7.78 -4.51 -18.52
N ILE A 144 -7.68 -3.34 -17.87
CA ILE A 144 -7.33 -3.27 -16.43
C ILE A 144 -8.36 -4.00 -15.57
N ARG A 145 -9.66 -3.92 -15.90
CA ARG A 145 -10.70 -4.66 -15.16
C ARG A 145 -10.41 -6.15 -15.19
N ARG A 146 -10.06 -6.70 -16.37
CA ARG A 146 -9.74 -8.11 -16.52
C ARG A 146 -8.46 -8.48 -15.76
N LEU A 147 -7.39 -7.70 -15.88
CA LEU A 147 -6.16 -7.93 -15.11
C LEU A 147 -6.43 -7.96 -13.59
N MET A 148 -7.22 -7.02 -13.07
CA MET A 148 -7.54 -6.95 -11.64
C MET A 148 -8.33 -8.18 -11.16
N HIS A 149 -9.46 -8.51 -11.82
CA HIS A 149 -10.34 -9.60 -11.35
C HIS A 149 -9.88 -11.01 -11.71
N GLU A 150 -9.18 -11.20 -12.84
CA GLU A 150 -8.81 -12.54 -13.33
C GLU A 150 -7.37 -12.94 -13.00
N MET A 151 -6.52 -11.99 -12.59
CA MET A 151 -5.10 -12.24 -12.29
C MET A 151 -4.68 -11.69 -10.93
N ILE A 152 -4.78 -10.38 -10.69
CA ILE A 152 -4.22 -9.73 -9.50
C ILE A 152 -4.96 -10.15 -8.22
N HIS A 153 -6.29 -10.05 -8.17
CA HIS A 153 -7.06 -10.47 -7.00
C HIS A 153 -6.87 -11.96 -6.68
N PRO A 154 -6.99 -12.90 -7.64
CA PRO A 154 -6.73 -14.31 -7.38
C PRO A 154 -5.29 -14.63 -6.95
N ALA A 155 -4.28 -13.98 -7.53
CA ALA A 155 -2.89 -14.20 -7.14
C ALA A 155 -2.61 -13.69 -5.71
N SER A 156 -3.19 -12.55 -5.36
CA SER A 156 -3.12 -12.01 -4.00
C SER A 156 -3.78 -12.94 -2.97
N GLU A 157 -4.89 -13.58 -3.34
CA GLU A 157 -5.58 -14.61 -2.53
C GLU A 157 -4.71 -15.82 -2.30
N ALA A 158 -4.16 -16.37 -3.38
CA ALA A 158 -3.32 -17.55 -3.32
C ALA A 158 -2.05 -17.34 -2.48
N ARG A 159 -1.57 -16.08 -2.39
CA ARG A 159 -0.45 -15.68 -1.51
C ARG A 159 -0.85 -15.46 -0.04
N GLY A 160 -2.15 -15.46 0.27
CA GLY A 160 -2.65 -15.19 1.61
C GLY A 160 -2.52 -13.71 2.00
N HIS A 161 -2.53 -12.78 1.05
CA HIS A 161 -2.52 -11.36 1.35
C HIS A 161 -3.79 -10.95 2.11
N ALA A 162 -3.61 -10.43 3.33
CA ALA A 162 -4.68 -10.12 4.26
C ALA A 162 -5.51 -8.89 3.85
N LEU A 163 -4.91 -7.97 3.10
CA LEU A 163 -5.54 -6.79 2.49
C LEU A 163 -4.85 -6.49 1.17
N GLN A 164 -5.47 -5.67 0.32
CA GLN A 164 -4.83 -5.03 -0.81
C GLN A 164 -4.86 -3.51 -0.71
N PHE A 165 -3.87 -2.84 -1.25
CA PHE A 165 -3.94 -1.39 -1.41
C PHE A 165 -3.30 -0.93 -2.70
N ILE A 166 -3.70 0.27 -3.13
CA ILE A 166 -3.26 0.87 -4.39
C ILE A 166 -3.21 2.39 -4.28
N PHE A 167 -2.28 2.97 -5.02
CA PHE A 167 -2.21 4.40 -5.31
C PHE A 167 -2.62 4.69 -6.75
N GLY A 168 -3.26 5.83 -7.00
CA GLY A 168 -3.50 6.29 -8.37
C GLY A 168 -4.73 7.17 -8.54
N ILE A 169 -5.51 6.94 -9.59
CA ILE A 169 -6.60 7.82 -10.04
C ILE A 169 -7.82 7.82 -9.08
N PRO A 170 -8.19 8.97 -8.48
CA PRO A 170 -9.36 9.11 -7.60
C PRO A 170 -10.63 8.45 -8.14
N TYR A 171 -11.36 7.75 -7.26
CA TYR A 171 -12.61 7.03 -7.55
C TYR A 171 -12.54 5.88 -8.56
N PHE A 172 -11.54 5.83 -9.44
CA PHE A 172 -11.42 4.82 -10.50
C PHE A 172 -11.44 3.39 -9.94
N TYR A 173 -10.64 3.10 -8.92
CA TYR A 173 -10.47 1.74 -8.40
C TYR A 173 -11.66 1.22 -7.57
N ARG A 174 -12.63 2.08 -7.22
CA ARG A 174 -13.89 1.62 -6.58
C ARG A 174 -14.64 0.62 -7.44
N GLN A 175 -14.49 0.72 -8.76
CA GLN A 175 -15.09 -0.21 -9.72
C GLN A 175 -14.51 -1.64 -9.64
N PHE A 176 -13.40 -1.82 -8.93
CA PHE A 176 -12.76 -3.11 -8.65
C PHE A 176 -12.84 -3.49 -7.15
N GLY A 177 -13.64 -2.77 -6.36
CA GLY A 177 -13.83 -3.07 -4.92
C GLY A 177 -12.87 -2.35 -3.97
N TYR A 178 -12.14 -1.31 -4.41
CA TYR A 178 -11.31 -0.50 -3.51
C TYR A 178 -12.09 0.59 -2.80
N GLU A 179 -11.67 0.94 -1.58
CA GLU A 179 -12.20 2.07 -0.83
C GLU A 179 -11.06 2.86 -0.15
N TYR A 180 -11.33 4.07 0.31
CA TYR A 180 -10.37 4.90 1.04
C TYR A 180 -10.20 4.42 2.49
N GLY A 181 -9.57 3.26 2.67
CA GLY A 181 -9.44 2.60 3.97
C GLY A 181 -8.10 2.79 4.70
N LEU A 182 -7.04 3.30 4.08
CA LEU A 182 -5.77 3.53 4.78
C LEU A 182 -5.28 4.96 4.56
N SER A 183 -4.37 5.42 5.40
CA SER A 183 -3.73 6.72 5.27
C SER A 183 -2.24 6.52 5.08
N PRO A 184 -1.59 7.21 4.13
CA PRO A 184 -0.14 7.33 4.20
C PRO A 184 0.20 8.08 5.47
N LEU A 185 1.31 7.74 6.10
CA LEU A 185 1.91 8.68 7.02
C LEU A 185 2.62 9.73 6.14
N PRO A 186 2.21 11.00 6.15
CA PRO A 186 2.91 12.01 5.37
C PRO A 186 4.34 12.11 5.93
N GLY A 187 5.34 11.93 5.07
CA GLY A 187 6.72 12.26 5.41
C GLY A 187 6.80 13.70 5.90
N SER A 188 7.67 13.97 6.86
CA SER A 188 7.87 15.35 7.34
C SER A 188 8.79 16.09 6.38
N LYS A 189 8.30 17.22 5.85
CA LYS A 189 9.13 18.14 5.06
C LYS A 189 10.00 18.97 5.99
N ILE A 190 11.23 19.23 5.55
CA ILE A 190 12.14 20.17 6.22
C ILE A 190 12.19 21.43 5.36
N ASP A 191 11.30 22.39 5.64
CA ASP A 191 11.12 23.57 4.77
C ASP A 191 12.16 24.67 5.04
N SER A 192 12.71 24.77 6.25
CA SER A 192 13.72 25.79 6.59
C SER A 192 14.68 25.36 7.71
N LEU A 193 15.96 25.71 7.54
CA LEU A 193 16.97 25.63 8.60
C LEU A 193 16.76 26.65 9.73
N THR A 194 16.04 27.74 9.47
CA THR A 194 15.85 28.82 10.47
C THR A 194 15.07 28.34 11.68
N ASP A 195 14.29 27.28 11.52
CA ASP A 195 13.44 26.70 12.55
C ASP A 195 14.21 25.64 13.39
N ILE A 196 15.45 25.34 12.99
CA ILE A 196 16.33 24.40 13.67
C ILE A 196 17.39 25.21 14.43
N PRO A 197 17.47 25.10 15.77
CA PRO A 197 18.49 25.79 16.55
C PRO A 197 19.90 25.52 15.99
N PRO A 198 20.76 26.53 15.83
CA PRO A 198 22.10 26.33 15.30
C PRO A 198 22.95 25.52 16.28
N LEU A 199 23.95 24.81 15.74
CA LEU A 199 24.97 24.19 16.59
C LEU A 199 25.73 25.29 17.35
N SER A 200 25.94 25.08 18.66
CA SER A 200 26.71 26.02 19.47
C SER A 200 28.11 26.24 18.86
N PRO A 201 28.60 27.50 18.76
CA PRO A 201 29.94 27.78 18.24
C PRO A 201 31.07 27.10 19.02
N THR A 202 30.80 26.68 20.26
CA THR A 202 31.77 26.00 21.13
C THR A 202 31.89 24.49 20.86
N LYS A 203 31.02 23.90 20.04
CA LYS A 203 31.07 22.47 19.70
C LYS A 203 31.87 22.26 18.42
N GLN A 204 32.75 21.26 18.43
CA GLN A 204 33.57 20.88 17.26
C GLN A 204 32.83 19.98 16.26
N GLY A 205 31.63 19.51 16.61
CA GLY A 205 30.82 18.63 15.77
C GLY A 205 29.43 18.38 16.35
N GLU A 206 28.61 17.69 15.57
CA GLU A 206 27.28 17.27 15.98
C GLU A 206 27.38 16.20 17.09
N PRO A 207 26.62 16.33 18.20
CA PRO A 207 26.62 15.33 19.28
C PRO A 207 26.16 13.93 18.82
N TYR A 208 25.30 13.90 17.79
CA TYR A 208 24.78 12.67 17.21
C TYR A 208 25.07 12.67 15.69
N PRO A 209 26.30 12.33 15.27
CA PRO A 209 26.64 12.33 13.86
C PRO A 209 25.86 11.27 13.08
N LEU A 210 25.60 11.56 11.81
CA LEU A 210 24.94 10.65 10.88
C LEU A 210 25.97 10.00 9.95
N ARG A 211 25.82 8.71 9.71
CA ARG A 211 26.54 7.99 8.65
C ARG A 211 25.56 7.17 7.82
N LEU A 212 25.90 6.91 6.56
CA LEU A 212 25.11 5.98 5.75
C LEU A 212 25.06 4.60 6.41
N ALA A 213 23.89 3.98 6.36
CA ALA A 213 23.71 2.60 6.75
C ALA A 213 24.45 1.68 5.78
N THR A 214 24.93 0.57 6.32
CA THR A 214 25.60 -0.49 5.57
C THR A 214 24.92 -1.83 5.86
N GLN A 215 25.32 -2.90 5.17
CA GLN A 215 24.75 -4.23 5.42
C GLN A 215 24.96 -4.72 6.86
N THR A 216 26.02 -4.28 7.55
CA THR A 216 26.26 -4.66 8.95
C THR A 216 25.24 -4.06 9.91
N ASP A 217 24.53 -3.00 9.49
CA ASP A 217 23.50 -2.33 10.26
C ASP A 217 22.11 -3.01 10.11
N ILE A 218 21.94 -3.95 9.16
CA ILE A 218 20.63 -4.59 8.89
C ILE A 218 19.98 -5.19 10.15
N PRO A 219 20.69 -5.93 11.03
CA PRO A 219 20.09 -6.43 12.27
C PRO A 219 19.59 -5.31 13.20
N PHE A 220 20.32 -4.18 13.26
CA PHE A 220 19.95 -3.01 14.05
C PHE A 220 18.73 -2.29 13.48
N LEU A 221 18.73 -2.01 12.17
CA LEU A 221 17.61 -1.41 11.45
C LEU A 221 16.35 -2.27 11.59
N THR A 222 16.49 -3.57 11.36
CA THR A 222 15.42 -4.55 11.51
C THR A 222 14.81 -4.47 12.90
N ARG A 223 15.62 -4.56 13.96
CA ARG A 223 15.14 -4.48 15.35
C ARG A 223 14.34 -3.21 15.64
N LEU A 224 14.90 -2.04 15.30
CA LEU A 224 14.23 -0.75 15.54
C LEU A 224 12.97 -0.59 14.69
N SER A 225 12.91 -1.27 13.54
CA SER A 225 11.78 -1.23 12.62
C SER A 225 10.67 -2.26 12.86
N GLN A 226 10.94 -3.29 13.68
CA GLN A 226 10.05 -4.43 13.87
C GLN A 226 9.06 -4.27 15.03
N THR A 227 9.33 -3.39 15.99
CA THR A 227 8.55 -3.35 17.23
C THR A 227 7.37 -2.39 17.05
N PRO A 228 6.11 -2.85 16.96
CA PRO A 228 4.95 -2.00 16.71
C PRO A 228 4.62 -1.01 17.85
N HIS A 229 5.48 -0.90 18.87
CA HIS A 229 5.11 -0.29 20.16
C HIS A 229 6.13 0.68 20.78
N GLN A 230 7.32 0.90 20.20
CA GLN A 230 8.35 1.67 20.93
C GLN A 230 9.14 2.70 20.12
N TYR A 231 9.58 2.40 18.89
CA TYR A 231 10.70 3.19 18.33
C TYR A 231 10.40 4.01 17.08
N LEU A 232 9.37 3.67 16.30
CA LEU A 232 9.11 4.35 15.03
C LEU A 232 7.97 5.38 15.09
N GLN A 233 6.94 5.20 15.93
CA GLN A 233 5.70 6.00 15.86
C GLN A 233 4.93 6.05 17.20
N PRO A 234 3.99 7.00 17.39
CA PRO A 234 3.18 7.10 18.60
C PRO A 234 2.42 5.80 18.90
N ARG A 235 2.17 5.53 20.18
CA ARG A 235 1.43 4.34 20.70
C ARG A 235 0.01 4.16 20.11
N GLU A 236 -0.46 5.08 19.28
CA GLU A 236 -1.80 5.15 18.69
C GLU A 236 -1.88 4.56 17.26
N VAL A 237 -0.74 4.19 16.66
CA VAL A 237 -0.70 3.53 15.34
C VAL A 237 -0.93 2.03 15.49
N ALA A 238 -1.96 1.50 14.84
CA ALA A 238 -2.31 0.09 14.94
C ALA A 238 -2.39 -0.63 13.59
N VAL A 239 -2.18 0.03 12.47
CA VAL A 239 -2.11 -0.61 11.15
C VAL A 239 -0.98 0.02 10.34
N GLY A 240 -0.10 -0.80 9.76
CA GLY A 240 1.00 -0.26 8.98
C GLY A 240 1.84 -1.31 8.25
N THR A 241 2.80 -0.83 7.47
CA THR A 241 3.84 -1.65 6.83
C THR A 241 4.94 -1.99 7.83
N ARG A 242 5.67 -3.09 7.56
CA ARG A 242 6.76 -3.58 8.37
C ARG A 242 7.99 -3.79 7.52
N TYR A 243 9.13 -3.36 8.02
CA TYR A 243 10.40 -3.50 7.33
C TYR A 243 11.10 -4.81 7.74
N THR A 244 11.33 -5.71 6.79
CA THR A 244 11.99 -6.99 7.01
C THR A 244 13.50 -6.89 6.74
N PRO A 245 14.31 -7.89 7.13
CA PRO A 245 15.71 -7.94 6.73
C PRO A 245 15.92 -7.85 5.22
N GLU A 246 15.04 -8.46 4.42
CA GLU A 246 15.10 -8.45 2.96
C GLU A 246 14.82 -7.04 2.40
N TYR A 247 13.84 -6.35 2.99
CA TYR A 247 13.60 -4.95 2.69
C TYR A 247 14.85 -4.11 2.99
N TRP A 248 15.47 -4.27 4.16
CA TRP A 248 16.65 -3.50 4.53
C TRP A 248 17.84 -3.82 3.65
N GLN A 249 18.06 -5.10 3.31
CA GLN A 249 19.08 -5.53 2.35
C GLN A 249 18.91 -4.83 1.00
N TYR A 250 17.69 -4.75 0.48
CA TYR A 250 17.41 -4.03 -0.75
C TYR A 250 17.64 -2.52 -0.61
N ALA A 251 17.12 -1.91 0.46
CA ALA A 251 17.16 -0.47 0.68
C ALA A 251 18.57 0.08 0.97
N VAL A 252 19.45 -0.69 1.64
CA VAL A 252 20.80 -0.23 2.00
C VAL A 252 21.90 -0.72 1.06
N HIS A 253 21.62 -1.70 0.21
CA HIS A 253 22.65 -2.33 -0.62
C HIS A 253 22.19 -2.61 -2.06
N ASP A 254 21.18 -3.45 -2.28
CA ASP A 254 20.91 -3.97 -3.64
C ASP A 254 20.46 -2.86 -4.60
N SER A 255 19.58 -1.96 -4.14
CA SER A 255 19.12 -0.80 -4.93
C SER A 255 20.26 0.12 -5.38
N ILE A 256 21.35 0.20 -4.61
CA ILE A 256 22.53 1.02 -4.91
C ILE A 256 23.38 0.35 -6.01
N LEU A 257 23.53 -0.98 -5.97
CA LEU A 257 24.30 -1.71 -6.98
C LEU A 257 23.62 -1.70 -8.35
N ASP A 258 22.28 -1.68 -8.38
CA ASP A 258 21.49 -1.70 -9.60
C ASP A 258 21.15 -0.33 -10.15
N ARG A 259 21.80 0.72 -9.64
CA ARG A 259 21.57 2.09 -10.06
C ARG A 259 21.96 2.28 -11.53
N GLN A 260 20.97 2.55 -12.39
CA GLN A 260 21.17 2.78 -13.83
C GLN A 260 20.91 4.23 -14.23
N SER A 261 20.22 4.98 -13.38
CA SER A 261 19.87 6.38 -13.60
C SER A 261 19.96 7.20 -12.31
N ARG A 262 19.83 8.53 -12.42
CA ARG A 262 19.78 9.39 -11.23
C ARG A 262 18.50 9.22 -10.40
N PHE A 263 17.46 8.61 -10.99
CA PHE A 263 16.18 8.30 -10.36
C PHE A 263 16.16 6.95 -9.64
N ASP A 264 17.29 6.22 -9.65
CA ASP A 264 17.49 5.01 -8.87
C ASP A 264 18.15 5.31 -7.51
N ALA A 265 17.82 4.49 -6.51
CA ALA A 265 18.35 4.55 -5.14
C ALA A 265 18.26 5.95 -4.52
N ASP A 266 17.07 6.54 -4.60
CA ASP A 266 16.81 7.88 -4.11
C ASP A 266 16.41 7.92 -2.62
N ARG A 267 16.11 6.76 -2.03
CA ARG A 267 15.98 6.60 -0.58
C ARG A 267 17.34 6.35 0.05
N GLN A 268 17.72 7.17 1.03
CA GLN A 268 18.94 7.00 1.81
C GLN A 268 18.59 6.74 3.26
N THR A 269 19.21 5.72 3.85
CA THR A 269 19.09 5.43 5.28
C THR A 269 20.40 5.77 5.98
N PHE A 270 20.31 6.58 7.02
CA PHE A 270 21.42 6.98 7.87
C PHE A 270 21.27 6.33 9.25
N VAL A 271 22.37 5.83 9.79
CA VAL A 271 22.49 5.46 11.20
C VAL A 271 22.91 6.69 11.98
N ILE A 272 22.19 6.93 13.07
CA ILE A 272 22.50 7.94 14.08
C ILE A 272 23.46 7.28 15.07
N THR A 273 24.62 7.88 15.31
CA THR A 273 25.58 7.40 16.31
C THR A 273 25.72 8.36 17.47
N ASP A 274 26.16 7.89 18.63
CA ASP A 274 26.59 8.74 19.74
C ASP A 274 28.05 9.21 19.58
N GLY A 275 28.57 9.91 20.59
CA GLY A 275 29.95 10.41 20.62
C GLY A 275 31.03 9.33 20.68
N GLU A 276 30.67 8.09 20.98
CA GLU A 276 31.56 6.92 20.98
C GLU A 276 31.45 6.11 19.66
N GLY A 277 30.54 6.51 18.76
CA GLY A 277 30.29 5.83 17.49
C GLY A 277 29.32 4.65 17.58
N LYS A 278 28.67 4.44 18.72
CA LYS A 278 27.63 3.40 18.88
C LYS A 278 26.37 3.82 18.14
N ALA A 279 25.73 2.89 17.44
CA ALA A 279 24.45 3.13 16.77
C ALA A 279 23.32 3.30 17.81
N VAL A 280 22.61 4.42 17.74
CA VAL A 280 21.54 4.81 18.69
C VAL A 280 20.22 5.15 18.00
N GLY A 281 20.17 5.11 16.67
CA GLY A 281 18.94 5.26 15.91
C GLY A 281 19.19 5.21 14.42
N PHE A 282 18.13 5.39 13.63
CA PHE A 282 18.24 5.58 12.20
C PHE A 282 17.23 6.61 11.68
N VAL A 283 17.54 7.16 10.52
CA VAL A 283 16.63 8.03 9.77
C VAL A 283 16.69 7.67 8.28
N SER A 284 15.52 7.48 7.67
CA SER A 284 15.39 7.27 6.23
C SER A 284 14.82 8.52 5.58
N MET A 285 15.44 8.93 4.48
CA MET A 285 15.03 10.07 3.68
C MET A 285 14.80 9.65 2.23
N SER A 286 13.74 10.15 1.61
CA SER A 286 13.59 10.13 0.16
C SER A 286 13.87 11.50 -0.44
N HIS A 287 14.25 11.50 -1.72
CA HIS A 287 14.61 12.70 -2.47
C HIS A 287 13.72 12.91 -3.71
N ILE A 288 12.68 12.10 -3.88
CA ILE A 288 11.79 12.13 -5.06
C ILE A 288 10.35 12.47 -4.67
N PHE A 289 9.52 12.66 -5.70
CA PHE A 289 8.08 12.92 -5.68
C PHE A 289 7.62 14.20 -4.95
N PHE A 290 8.03 14.41 -3.70
CA PHE A 290 7.57 15.52 -2.85
C PHE A 290 8.71 16.45 -2.38
N GLY A 291 9.91 16.26 -2.94
CA GLY A 291 11.14 16.87 -2.48
C GLY A 291 11.80 16.01 -1.42
N THR A 292 12.76 16.58 -0.69
CA THR A 292 13.44 15.86 0.37
C THR A 292 12.52 15.71 1.59
N THR A 293 12.20 14.46 1.94
CA THR A 293 11.29 14.15 3.06
C THR A 293 11.92 13.14 4.01
N VAL A 294 11.63 13.28 5.30
CA VAL A 294 11.94 12.25 6.30
C VAL A 294 10.78 11.26 6.34
N GLU A 295 11.06 10.01 6.01
CA GLU A 295 10.07 8.93 5.88
C GLU A 295 10.01 8.05 7.13
N ALA A 296 11.16 7.87 7.79
CA ALA A 296 11.25 7.13 9.04
C ALA A 296 12.33 7.75 9.92
N PHE A 297 12.06 7.83 11.23
CA PHE A 297 13.02 8.26 12.23
C PHE A 297 12.79 7.38 13.45
N ALA A 298 13.75 6.51 13.77
CA ALA A 298 13.70 5.68 14.96
C ALA A 298 14.89 5.93 15.88
N LEU A 299 14.65 5.87 17.19
CA LEU A 299 15.68 5.94 18.22
C LEU A 299 15.65 4.67 19.07
N ASP A 300 16.80 4.28 19.60
CA ASP A 300 16.88 3.20 20.58
C ASP A 300 16.60 3.74 21.99
N GLU A 301 15.32 3.92 22.33
CA GLU A 301 14.93 4.43 23.67
C GLU A 301 15.35 3.49 24.81
N ALA A 302 15.60 2.19 24.53
CA ALA A 302 16.11 1.27 25.56
C ALA A 302 17.53 1.63 26.02
N GLU A 303 18.26 2.37 25.19
CA GLU A 303 19.58 2.93 25.50
C GLU A 303 19.48 4.34 26.13
N GLY A 304 18.26 4.80 26.46
CA GLY A 304 18.01 6.09 27.09
C GLY A 304 18.17 7.29 26.15
N VAL A 305 18.05 7.06 24.83
CA VAL A 305 18.19 8.10 23.81
C VAL A 305 16.81 8.60 23.37
N TYR A 306 16.58 9.92 23.49
CA TYR A 306 15.28 10.53 23.23
C TYR A 306 15.32 11.57 22.11
N TYR A 307 14.18 11.81 21.45
CA TYR A 307 14.07 12.77 20.35
C TYR A 307 14.57 14.16 20.71
N VAL A 308 14.33 14.63 21.94
CA VAL A 308 14.75 15.96 22.39
C VAL A 308 16.27 16.16 22.33
N ASP A 309 17.04 15.08 22.50
CA ASP A 309 18.51 15.11 22.50
C ASP A 309 19.07 15.03 21.08
N VAL A 310 18.40 14.25 20.22
CA VAL A 310 18.93 13.87 18.90
C VAL A 310 18.37 14.70 17.75
N ALA A 311 17.09 15.09 17.81
CA ALA A 311 16.34 15.57 16.65
C ALA A 311 17.04 16.75 15.97
N TYR A 312 17.48 17.77 16.70
CA TYR A 312 18.15 18.91 16.09
C TYR A 312 19.51 18.56 15.49
N SER A 313 20.25 17.63 16.10
CA SER A 313 21.52 17.17 15.58
C SER A 313 21.35 16.42 14.26
N ALA A 314 20.37 15.52 14.20
CA ALA A 314 20.00 14.83 12.99
C ALA A 314 19.48 15.81 11.91
N LEU A 315 18.49 16.64 12.23
CA LEU A 315 17.85 17.56 11.27
C LEU A 315 18.84 18.54 10.61
N ARG A 316 19.82 19.09 11.35
CA ARG A 316 20.86 19.95 10.76
C ARG A 316 21.68 19.22 9.70
N GLN A 317 22.08 17.98 9.98
CA GLN A 317 22.85 17.15 9.04
C GLN A 317 22.02 16.71 7.84
N LEU A 318 20.77 16.28 8.07
CA LEU A 318 19.84 15.87 7.01
C LEU A 318 19.58 17.00 6.02
N PHE A 319 19.44 18.25 6.49
CA PHE A 319 19.31 19.41 5.62
C PHE A 319 20.57 19.64 4.76
N GLY A 320 21.76 19.45 5.34
CA GLY A 320 23.03 19.49 4.60
C GLY A 320 23.04 18.48 3.44
N PHE A 321 22.68 17.23 3.74
CA PHE A 321 22.58 16.17 2.73
C PHE A 321 21.51 16.45 1.67
N ALA A 322 20.33 16.95 2.08
CA ALA A 322 19.25 17.35 1.18
C ALA A 322 19.72 18.39 0.16
N LYS A 323 20.40 19.45 0.62
CA LYS A 323 20.91 20.52 -0.23
C LYS A 323 21.97 20.02 -1.21
N GLU A 324 22.87 19.16 -0.75
CA GLU A 324 23.89 18.56 -1.62
C GLU A 324 23.23 17.70 -2.71
N ARG A 325 22.28 16.85 -2.33
CA ARG A 325 21.56 15.99 -3.28
C ARG A 325 20.74 16.80 -4.29
N GLN A 326 20.08 17.87 -3.84
CA GLN A 326 19.36 18.78 -4.73
C GLN A 326 20.30 19.41 -5.76
N ALA A 327 21.48 19.88 -5.34
CA ALA A 327 22.48 20.45 -6.25
C ALA A 327 23.00 19.42 -7.27
N GLN A 328 23.22 18.16 -6.84
CA GLN A 328 23.60 17.07 -7.73
C GLN A 328 22.51 16.78 -8.77
N ASN A 329 21.25 16.73 -8.35
CA ASN A 329 20.10 16.49 -9.24
C ASN A 329 19.93 17.62 -10.27
N THR A 330 20.01 18.88 -9.84
CA THR A 330 19.95 20.04 -10.75
C THR A 330 21.06 19.96 -11.79
N LYS A 331 22.30 19.70 -11.38
CA LYS A 331 23.43 19.56 -12.31
C LYS A 331 23.20 18.42 -13.32
N ALA A 332 22.75 17.26 -12.84
CA ALA A 332 22.49 16.11 -13.70
C ALA A 332 21.36 16.37 -14.71
N PHE A 333 20.31 17.11 -14.30
CA PHE A 333 19.25 17.55 -15.21
C PHE A 333 19.76 18.53 -16.27
N GLU A 334 20.60 19.49 -15.89
CA GLU A 334 21.23 20.42 -16.86
C GLU A 334 22.11 19.70 -17.89
N ASP A 335 22.89 18.70 -17.44
CA ASP A 335 23.73 17.91 -18.34
C ASP A 335 22.89 17.02 -19.27
N PHE A 336 21.77 16.49 -18.79
CA PHE A 336 20.78 15.79 -19.61
C PHE A 336 20.17 16.71 -20.69
N LYS A 337 19.75 17.92 -20.35
CA LYS A 337 19.23 18.88 -21.34
C LYS A 337 20.25 19.16 -22.46
N LYS A 338 21.52 19.32 -22.10
CA LYS A 338 22.62 19.54 -23.08
C LYS A 338 22.83 18.34 -24.01
N SER A 339 22.68 17.11 -23.52
CA SER A 339 22.82 15.90 -24.36
C SER A 339 21.61 15.70 -25.26
N ALA A 340 20.39 15.91 -24.74
CA ALA A 340 19.15 15.83 -25.51
C ALA A 340 19.07 16.88 -26.63
N ALA A 341 19.53 18.12 -26.37
CA ALA A 341 19.56 19.18 -27.37
C ALA A 341 20.48 18.86 -28.57
N LYS A 342 21.54 18.06 -28.36
CA LYS A 342 22.42 17.58 -29.43
C LYS A 342 21.80 16.46 -30.28
N ALA A 343 20.76 15.80 -29.78
CA ALA A 343 20.10 14.67 -30.45
C ALA A 343 18.86 15.07 -31.27
N LYS A 344 18.28 16.25 -31.05
CA LYS A 344 17.08 16.70 -31.79
C LYS A 344 17.43 17.18 -33.22
N THR A 345 17.18 16.34 -34.22
CA THR A 345 16.80 16.75 -35.59
C THR A 345 15.37 16.28 -35.87
N ASN A 346 14.50 17.23 -36.23
CA ASN A 346 13.12 17.09 -36.73
C ASN A 346 12.10 16.29 -35.90
N GLN A 347 11.31 17.00 -35.08
CA GLN A 347 9.89 16.69 -34.89
C GLN A 347 9.11 17.95 -34.48
N THR A 348 7.95 18.16 -35.10
CA THR A 348 7.08 19.32 -34.91
C THR A 348 6.12 19.07 -33.73
N PRO A 349 5.90 20.05 -32.84
CA PRO A 349 5.04 19.85 -31.68
C PRO A 349 3.55 19.96 -32.04
N ALA A 350 2.74 19.07 -31.47
CA ALA A 350 1.29 19.25 -31.36
C ALA A 350 0.97 19.70 -29.93
N SER A 351 0.13 20.72 -29.81
CA SER A 351 -0.26 21.35 -28.55
C SER A 351 -1.09 20.38 -27.68
N ALA A 352 -0.67 20.18 -26.43
CA ALA A 352 -1.38 19.37 -25.45
C ALA A 352 -1.59 20.18 -24.17
N THR A 353 -2.74 20.86 -24.06
CA THR A 353 -3.03 21.77 -22.93
C THR A 353 -4.14 21.27 -22.01
N GLU A 354 -5.02 20.36 -22.44
CA GLU A 354 -6.15 19.91 -21.60
C GLU A 354 -5.83 18.68 -20.72
N GLU A 355 -5.11 17.66 -21.24
CA GLU A 355 -4.77 16.46 -20.45
C GLU A 355 -3.78 16.75 -19.32
N ALA A 356 -2.82 17.65 -19.55
CA ALA A 356 -1.82 18.04 -18.55
C ALA A 356 -2.46 18.80 -17.36
N GLN A 357 -3.44 19.66 -17.63
CA GLN A 357 -4.16 20.41 -16.60
C GLN A 357 -5.07 19.49 -15.77
N ALA A 358 -5.71 18.49 -16.37
CA ALA A 358 -6.51 17.50 -15.65
C ALA A 358 -5.66 16.58 -14.75
N ALA A 359 -4.45 16.20 -15.18
CA ALA A 359 -3.52 15.38 -14.41
C ALA A 359 -2.91 16.13 -13.22
N ALA A 360 -2.61 17.42 -13.36
CA ALA A 360 -2.10 18.26 -12.28
C ALA A 360 -3.17 18.55 -11.20
N ALA A 361 -4.42 18.76 -11.60
CA ALA A 361 -5.53 19.07 -10.68
C ALA A 361 -5.98 17.88 -9.81
N THR A 362 -5.53 16.65 -10.10
CA THR A 362 -5.91 15.44 -9.34
C THR A 362 -4.95 15.07 -8.22
N LEU A 363 -3.81 15.77 -8.10
CA LEU A 363 -2.74 15.51 -7.13
C LEU A 363 -2.83 16.45 -5.92
N GLU A 364 -3.96 16.45 -5.22
CA GLU A 364 -4.00 17.02 -3.87
C GLU A 364 -3.12 16.17 -2.94
N PRO A 365 -2.24 16.77 -2.09
CA PRO A 365 -1.29 16.07 -1.22
C PRO A 365 -1.92 15.09 -0.22
N ASN A 366 -3.24 15.18 -0.02
CA ASN A 366 -4.03 14.34 0.87
C ASN A 366 -4.54 13.07 0.19
N ALA A 367 -3.79 12.50 -0.75
CA ALA A 367 -4.12 11.26 -1.43
C ALA A 367 -4.18 10.10 -0.43
N SER A 368 -5.32 9.99 0.26
CA SER A 368 -5.71 8.91 1.13
C SER A 368 -5.46 7.58 0.41
N LEU A 369 -4.64 6.75 1.04
CA LEU A 369 -4.28 5.43 0.58
C LEU A 369 -5.57 4.65 0.31
N ARG A 370 -5.73 4.14 -0.90
CA ARG A 370 -6.93 3.37 -1.24
C ARG A 370 -6.68 1.93 -0.86
N ALA A 371 -7.10 1.58 0.35
CA ALA A 371 -7.07 0.22 0.82
C ALA A 371 -8.38 -0.51 0.47
N SER A 372 -8.25 -1.59 -0.30
CA SER A 372 -9.27 -2.61 -0.43
C SER A 372 -8.92 -3.83 0.41
N THR A 373 -9.84 -4.34 1.21
CA THR A 373 -9.93 -5.80 1.36
C THR A 373 -10.34 -6.37 -0.01
N SER A 374 -9.41 -6.93 -0.77
CA SER A 374 -9.73 -7.60 -2.04
C SER A 374 -10.56 -8.88 -1.80
N PRO A 375 -11.21 -9.45 -2.84
CA PRO A 375 -11.72 -10.82 -2.83
C PRO A 375 -10.87 -11.92 -2.24
N ALA A 376 -9.58 -11.71 -2.31
CA ALA A 376 -8.58 -12.56 -1.70
C ALA A 376 -8.71 -12.74 -0.18
N SER A 377 -9.35 -11.78 0.48
CA SER A 377 -9.66 -11.84 1.89
C SER A 377 -10.97 -11.12 2.12
N ALA A 378 -12.06 -11.80 1.75
CA ALA A 378 -13.40 -11.51 2.23
C ALA A 378 -13.34 -11.13 3.72
N TYR A 379 -14.16 -10.18 4.17
CA TYR A 379 -14.15 -9.76 5.59
C TYR A 379 -14.08 -10.94 6.59
N PRO A 380 -14.76 -12.09 6.37
CA PRO A 380 -14.59 -13.25 7.23
C PRO A 380 -13.17 -13.78 7.35
N LEU A 381 -12.41 -13.87 6.25
CA LEU A 381 -11.04 -14.37 6.28
C LEU A 381 -10.14 -13.40 7.01
N PHE A 382 -10.21 -12.10 6.68
CA PHE A 382 -9.42 -11.08 7.35
C PHE A 382 -9.66 -11.09 8.87
N LEU A 383 -10.93 -11.04 9.30
CA LEU A 383 -11.28 -11.03 10.72
C LEU A 383 -10.93 -12.34 11.44
N LYS A 384 -10.87 -13.48 10.74
CA LYS A 384 -10.33 -14.73 11.31
C LYS A 384 -8.83 -14.61 11.55
N THR A 385 -8.09 -14.03 10.62
CA THR A 385 -6.64 -13.81 10.75
C THR A 385 -6.30 -12.88 11.90
N VAL A 386 -7.03 -11.76 12.04
CA VAL A 386 -6.81 -10.78 13.12
C VAL A 386 -7.59 -11.07 14.40
N ARG A 387 -8.26 -12.23 14.50
CA ARG A 387 -9.09 -12.62 15.65
C ARG A 387 -8.40 -12.42 17.01
N PRO A 388 -7.12 -12.83 17.22
CA PRO A 388 -6.50 -12.72 18.54
C PRO A 388 -6.42 -11.26 19.03
N GLU A 389 -6.19 -10.31 18.12
CA GLU A 389 -6.18 -8.88 18.43
C GLU A 389 -7.59 -8.36 18.76
N LEU A 390 -8.61 -8.80 18.03
CA LEU A 390 -10.00 -8.42 18.28
C LEU A 390 -10.49 -8.94 19.65
N GLU A 391 -10.15 -10.17 19.99
CA GLU A 391 -10.47 -10.78 21.29
C GLU A 391 -9.70 -10.11 22.43
N LEU A 392 -8.44 -9.71 22.21
CA LEU A 392 -7.67 -8.92 23.16
C LEU A 392 -8.36 -7.58 23.46
N ARG A 393 -8.81 -6.84 22.43
CA ARG A 393 -9.53 -5.57 22.60
C ARG A 393 -10.83 -5.75 23.39
N LEU A 394 -11.60 -6.80 23.09
CA LEU A 394 -12.80 -7.14 23.87
C LEU A 394 -12.46 -7.42 25.34
N ALA A 395 -11.43 -8.23 25.60
CA ALA A 395 -11.02 -8.61 26.95
C ALA A 395 -10.56 -7.41 27.80
N GLN A 396 -9.94 -6.41 27.16
CA GLN A 396 -9.47 -5.18 27.80
C GLN A 396 -10.61 -4.19 28.11
N ASN A 397 -11.75 -4.27 27.43
CA ASN A 397 -12.88 -3.39 27.69
C ASN A 397 -13.76 -3.93 28.85
N PRO A 398 -13.73 -3.30 30.05
CA PRO A 398 -14.43 -3.81 31.23
C PRO A 398 -15.95 -3.85 31.08
N ALA A 399 -16.54 -3.03 30.19
CA ALA A 399 -17.98 -2.97 29.98
C ALA A 399 -18.53 -4.14 29.16
N ILE A 400 -17.70 -4.79 28.33
CA ILE A 400 -18.15 -5.80 27.35
C ILE A 400 -17.31 -7.08 27.28
N LYS A 401 -16.24 -7.22 28.07
CA LYS A 401 -15.31 -8.38 28.03
C LYS A 401 -15.93 -9.78 28.13
N GLY A 402 -17.13 -9.90 28.69
CA GLY A 402 -17.87 -11.18 28.82
C GLY A 402 -19.08 -11.30 27.90
N THR A 403 -19.25 -10.40 26.93
CA THR A 403 -20.47 -10.33 26.11
C THR A 403 -20.65 -11.58 25.25
N SER A 404 -21.90 -11.96 25.03
CA SER A 404 -22.29 -13.00 24.07
C SER A 404 -23.40 -12.46 23.19
N CYS A 405 -23.16 -12.35 21.89
CA CYS A 405 -24.11 -11.79 20.92
C CYS A 405 -23.79 -12.21 19.49
N ARG A 406 -24.72 -11.95 18.57
CA ARG A 406 -24.51 -12.00 17.12
C ARG A 406 -24.56 -10.59 16.57
N LEU A 407 -23.48 -10.14 15.94
CA LEU A 407 -23.44 -8.91 15.15
C LEU A 407 -23.75 -9.28 13.70
N ARG A 408 -24.88 -8.81 13.18
CA ARG A 408 -25.29 -9.00 11.78
C ARG A 408 -25.14 -7.68 11.03
N LEU A 409 -24.21 -7.65 10.09
CA LEU A 409 -23.88 -6.48 9.28
C LEU A 409 -24.46 -6.66 7.88
N ASP A 410 -25.29 -5.73 7.43
CA ASP A 410 -25.86 -5.69 6.08
C ASP A 410 -25.14 -4.65 5.22
N PHE A 411 -24.64 -5.06 4.06
CA PHE A 411 -23.94 -4.21 3.10
C PHE A 411 -24.82 -3.79 1.91
N PHE A 412 -26.12 -4.14 1.93
CA PHE A 412 -27.13 -3.91 0.88
C PHE A 412 -26.89 -4.61 -0.47
N ARG A 413 -25.64 -4.73 -0.90
CA ARG A 413 -25.21 -5.43 -2.11
C ARG A 413 -23.96 -6.27 -1.83
N LYS A 414 -23.65 -7.16 -2.77
CA LYS A 414 -22.43 -7.96 -2.72
C LYS A 414 -21.25 -7.00 -2.83
N VAL A 415 -20.33 -7.08 -1.88
CA VAL A 415 -19.03 -6.42 -1.96
C VAL A 415 -18.07 -7.36 -2.68
N GLU A 416 -17.23 -6.80 -3.54
CA GLU A 416 -16.22 -7.56 -4.28
C GLU A 416 -15.40 -8.38 -3.29
N GLY A 417 -15.51 -9.70 -3.37
CA GLY A 417 -14.82 -10.62 -2.47
C GLY A 417 -15.62 -11.39 -1.47
N ASN A 418 -16.71 -10.82 -1.00
CA ASN A 418 -17.61 -11.52 -0.12
C ASN A 418 -18.49 -12.49 -0.92
N ALA A 419 -18.79 -13.66 -0.36
CA ALA A 419 -19.76 -14.55 -0.99
C ALA A 419 -21.20 -14.00 -0.88
N ALA A 420 -21.47 -13.14 0.11
CA ALA A 420 -22.80 -12.61 0.41
C ALA A 420 -22.82 -11.07 0.49
N LYS A 421 -24.01 -10.53 0.85
CA LYS A 421 -24.28 -9.09 0.97
C LYS A 421 -24.05 -8.56 2.40
N GLY A 422 -23.30 -9.27 3.23
CA GLY A 422 -23.22 -8.99 4.66
C GLY A 422 -22.27 -9.94 5.38
N LEU A 423 -22.18 -9.75 6.70
CA LEU A 423 -21.25 -10.45 7.58
C LEU A 423 -21.96 -10.76 8.90
N GLU A 424 -21.81 -11.98 9.43
CA GLU A 424 -22.20 -12.30 10.81
C GLU A 424 -20.96 -12.67 11.63
N ILE A 425 -20.80 -11.97 12.76
CA ILE A 425 -19.81 -12.24 13.80
C ILE A 425 -20.55 -12.73 15.04
N VAL A 426 -20.29 -13.96 15.45
CA VAL A 426 -20.82 -14.55 16.68
C VAL A 426 -19.76 -14.46 17.76
N ILE A 427 -20.11 -13.80 18.85
CA ILE A 427 -19.27 -13.61 20.03
C ILE A 427 -19.86 -14.41 21.18
N GLU A 428 -19.05 -15.23 21.85
CA GLU A 428 -19.42 -15.95 23.06
C GLU A 428 -18.39 -15.68 24.15
N LYS A 429 -18.85 -15.13 25.28
CA LYS A 429 -18.00 -14.77 26.42
C LYS A 429 -16.74 -13.98 26.02
N GLY A 430 -16.89 -13.03 25.09
CA GLY A 430 -15.80 -12.20 24.57
C GLY A 430 -14.91 -12.87 23.51
N GLN A 431 -15.26 -14.05 23.01
CA GLN A 431 -14.50 -14.80 21.98
C GLN A 431 -15.27 -14.83 20.66
N LEU A 432 -14.60 -14.63 19.52
CA LEU A 432 -15.20 -14.62 18.19
C LEU A 432 -15.29 -16.07 17.65
N VAL A 433 -16.31 -16.80 18.10
CA VAL A 433 -16.46 -18.24 17.80
C VAL A 433 -16.86 -18.53 16.35
N LYS A 434 -17.57 -17.60 15.68
CA LYS A 434 -17.96 -17.76 14.27
C LYS A 434 -17.87 -16.43 13.54
N ILE A 435 -17.25 -16.45 12.36
CA ILE A 435 -17.18 -15.32 11.43
C ILE A 435 -17.43 -15.86 10.03
N HIS A 436 -18.48 -15.39 9.37
CA HIS A 436 -18.86 -15.88 8.05
C HIS A 436 -19.69 -14.85 7.29
N ASP A 437 -19.66 -14.98 5.96
CA ASP A 437 -20.58 -14.26 5.09
C ASP A 437 -22.03 -14.51 5.52
N TRP A 438 -22.81 -13.45 5.51
CA TRP A 438 -24.21 -13.47 5.89
C TRP A 438 -25.02 -12.67 4.87
N ALA A 439 -26.20 -13.14 4.55
CA ALA A 439 -27.17 -12.37 3.79
C ALA A 439 -28.39 -12.18 4.67
N LYS A 440 -28.94 -10.96 4.66
CA LYS A 440 -30.20 -10.68 5.33
C LYS A 440 -31.27 -11.65 4.82
N PRO A 441 -31.83 -12.53 5.68
CA PRO A 441 -32.86 -13.46 5.26
C PRO A 441 -34.14 -12.73 4.85
N SER A 442 -35.06 -13.45 4.20
CA SER A 442 -36.38 -12.88 3.89
C SER A 442 -37.12 -12.50 5.18
N PRO A 443 -38.11 -11.59 5.13
CA PRO A 443 -38.93 -11.28 6.29
C PRO A 443 -39.62 -12.51 6.91
N GLU A 444 -39.99 -13.48 6.09
CA GLU A 444 -40.56 -14.76 6.51
C GLU A 444 -39.54 -15.62 7.26
N ASP A 445 -38.32 -15.75 6.73
CA ASP A 445 -37.24 -16.50 7.39
C ASP A 445 -36.86 -15.88 8.73
N LEU A 446 -36.77 -14.53 8.79
CA LEU A 446 -36.50 -13.80 10.03
C LEU A 446 -37.62 -13.99 11.06
N PHE A 447 -38.87 -14.06 10.61
CA PHE A 447 -40.00 -14.36 11.49
C PHE A 447 -39.88 -15.79 12.04
N ASN A 448 -39.64 -16.77 11.16
CA ASN A 448 -39.49 -18.18 11.53
C ASN A 448 -38.32 -18.40 12.50
N GLU A 449 -37.18 -17.75 12.27
CA GLU A 449 -36.01 -17.78 13.16
C GLU A 449 -36.36 -17.26 14.57
N LYS A 450 -37.06 -16.12 14.64
CA LYS A 450 -37.50 -15.56 15.93
C LYS A 450 -38.53 -16.44 16.64
N GLN A 451 -39.42 -17.12 15.90
CA GLN A 451 -40.35 -18.09 16.50
C GLN A 451 -39.60 -19.30 17.05
N ALA A 452 -38.58 -19.79 16.33
CA ALA A 452 -37.74 -20.88 16.82
C ALA A 452 -37.03 -20.51 18.13
N TRP A 453 -36.47 -19.30 18.24
CA TRP A 453 -35.87 -18.83 19.50
C TRP A 453 -36.87 -18.75 20.64
N LYS A 454 -38.08 -18.22 20.40
CA LYS A 454 -39.14 -18.19 21.42
C LYS A 454 -39.54 -19.60 21.87
N SER A 455 -39.53 -20.58 20.96
CA SER A 455 -39.80 -21.96 21.30
C SER A 455 -38.68 -22.57 22.15
N ASP A 456 -37.42 -22.25 21.85
CA ASP A 456 -36.26 -22.71 22.62
C ASP A 456 -36.24 -22.10 24.04
N GLU A 457 -36.58 -20.82 24.17
CA GLU A 457 -36.75 -20.16 25.47
C GLU A 457 -37.81 -20.82 26.34
N LYS A 458 -38.93 -21.26 25.74
CA LYS A 458 -39.96 -22.02 26.46
C LYS A 458 -39.46 -23.37 26.97
N ASN A 459 -38.42 -23.93 26.36
CA ASN A 459 -37.78 -25.19 26.75
C ASN A 459 -36.57 -24.98 27.67
N GLY A 460 -36.39 -23.77 28.24
CA GLY A 460 -35.30 -23.44 29.16
C GLY A 460 -34.02 -22.97 28.47
N GLY A 461 -34.02 -22.81 27.15
CA GLY A 461 -32.96 -22.15 26.38
C GLY A 461 -32.92 -20.64 26.61
N LYS A 462 -31.90 -19.98 26.06
CA LYS A 462 -31.79 -18.51 26.06
C LYS A 462 -31.69 -18.03 24.62
N ALA A 463 -32.61 -17.17 24.19
CA ALA A 463 -32.54 -16.60 22.84
C ALA A 463 -31.22 -15.82 22.67
N PRO A 464 -30.59 -15.88 21.48
CA PRO A 464 -29.38 -15.13 21.22
C PRO A 464 -29.68 -13.63 21.23
N THR A 465 -28.81 -12.85 21.87
CA THR A 465 -28.79 -11.40 21.67
C THR A 465 -28.27 -11.12 20.27
N VAL A 466 -29.07 -10.47 19.43
CA VAL A 466 -28.71 -10.15 18.04
C VAL A 466 -28.77 -8.65 17.84
N TYR A 467 -27.67 -8.08 17.37
CA TYR A 467 -27.55 -6.67 17.00
C TYR A 467 -27.42 -6.54 15.49
N TYR A 468 -28.03 -5.49 14.94
CA TYR A 468 -28.00 -5.22 13.51
C TYR A 468 -27.27 -3.90 13.25
N ALA A 469 -26.42 -3.93 12.23
CA ALA A 469 -25.79 -2.74 11.67
C ALA A 469 -25.92 -2.76 10.15
N THR A 470 -26.03 -1.59 9.56
CA THR A 470 -26.00 -1.41 8.11
C THR A 470 -24.79 -0.56 7.74
N PHE A 471 -24.12 -0.94 6.65
CA PHE A 471 -23.04 -0.15 6.07
C PHE A 471 -23.26 -0.03 4.57
N SER A 472 -23.13 1.18 4.01
CA SER A 472 -23.05 1.39 2.57
C SER A 472 -21.93 0.51 2.00
N PRO A 473 -22.06 0.05 0.75
CA PRO A 473 -21.11 -0.91 0.19
C PRO A 473 -19.68 -0.37 0.25
N LEU A 474 -18.73 -1.20 0.71
CA LEU A 474 -17.30 -0.88 0.93
C LEU A 474 -16.95 0.01 2.14
N THR A 475 -17.91 0.73 2.73
CA THR A 475 -17.58 1.69 3.83
C THR A 475 -17.16 0.98 5.11
N PHE A 476 -17.60 -0.27 5.33
CA PHE A 476 -17.15 -1.10 6.45
C PHE A 476 -15.63 -1.29 6.46
N THR A 477 -14.96 -1.25 5.31
CA THR A 477 -13.48 -1.31 5.24
C THR A 477 -12.83 -0.17 6.02
N GLN A 478 -13.40 1.04 5.99
CA GLN A 478 -12.87 2.20 6.72
C GLN A 478 -12.97 2.03 8.24
N LEU A 479 -14.00 1.30 8.71
CA LEU A 479 -14.12 0.94 10.11
C LEU A 479 -13.08 -0.13 10.45
N VAL A 480 -13.02 -1.21 9.67
CA VAL A 480 -12.11 -2.35 9.92
C VAL A 480 -10.66 -1.92 10.02
N THR A 481 -10.21 -1.02 9.15
CA THR A 481 -8.85 -0.47 9.18
C THR A 481 -8.66 0.64 10.22
N GLY A 482 -9.73 1.11 10.85
CA GLY A 482 -9.72 2.22 11.80
C GLY A 482 -9.46 3.59 11.17
N LYS A 483 -9.69 3.75 9.85
CA LYS A 483 -9.56 5.04 9.15
C LYS A 483 -10.58 6.06 9.63
N GLN A 484 -11.81 5.59 9.86
CA GLN A 484 -12.90 6.39 10.41
C GLN A 484 -13.49 5.69 11.62
N SER A 485 -13.93 6.46 12.60
CA SER A 485 -14.75 5.91 13.68
C SER A 485 -16.14 5.51 13.16
N LEU A 486 -16.87 4.71 13.94
CA LEU A 486 -18.25 4.36 13.60
C LEU A 486 -19.13 5.61 13.45
N GLU A 487 -18.94 6.60 14.31
CA GLU A 487 -19.70 7.85 14.31
C GLU A 487 -19.40 8.70 13.08
N GLU A 488 -18.12 8.80 12.69
CA GLU A 488 -17.72 9.48 11.46
C GLU A 488 -18.34 8.82 10.23
N LEU A 489 -18.43 7.48 10.22
CA LEU A 489 -19.05 6.73 9.15
C LEU A 489 -20.57 6.93 9.08
N ILE A 490 -21.26 6.93 10.23
CA ILE A 490 -22.71 7.20 10.29
C ILE A 490 -23.00 8.64 9.84
N TRP A 491 -22.14 9.59 10.23
CA TRP A 491 -22.28 10.99 9.82
C TRP A 491 -22.01 11.19 8.32
N SER A 492 -20.99 10.51 7.79
CA SER A 492 -20.53 10.70 6.41
C SER A 492 -21.38 9.96 5.37
N TYR A 493 -22.07 8.89 5.76
CA TYR A 493 -22.85 8.04 4.87
C TYR A 493 -24.23 7.75 5.48
N GLY A 494 -25.28 8.36 4.93
CA GLY A 494 -26.63 8.29 5.51
C GLY A 494 -27.25 6.89 5.56
N GLU A 495 -26.74 5.91 4.80
CA GLU A 495 -27.22 4.51 4.88
C GLU A 495 -26.52 3.68 5.96
N ASN A 496 -25.43 4.20 6.54
CA ASN A 496 -24.77 3.58 7.68
C ASN A 496 -25.63 3.77 8.93
N SER A 497 -25.94 2.69 9.63
CA SER A 497 -26.73 2.79 10.86
C SER A 497 -26.42 1.67 11.86
N VAL A 498 -26.33 2.06 13.12
CA VAL A 498 -26.29 1.16 14.28
C VAL A 498 -27.19 1.78 15.33
N ARG A 499 -28.25 1.07 15.72
CA ARG A 499 -29.30 1.63 16.59
C ARG A 499 -29.00 1.40 18.06
N GLU A 500 -28.50 0.22 18.40
CA GLU A 500 -28.28 -0.21 19.78
C GLU A 500 -26.93 0.27 20.30
N ASP A 501 -26.91 0.95 21.44
CA ASP A 501 -25.68 1.47 22.07
C ASP A 501 -24.68 0.35 22.41
N ALA A 502 -25.18 -0.82 22.81
CA ALA A 502 -24.33 -1.99 23.04
C ALA A 502 -23.61 -2.45 21.77
N ALA A 503 -24.28 -2.40 20.61
CA ALA A 503 -23.68 -2.75 19.33
C ALA A 503 -22.62 -1.73 18.92
N ARG A 504 -22.88 -0.43 19.13
CA ARG A 504 -21.91 0.65 18.91
C ARG A 504 -20.65 0.45 19.75
N LEU A 505 -20.82 0.18 21.04
CA LEU A 505 -19.70 -0.06 21.96
C LEU A 505 -18.86 -1.27 21.54
N ILE A 506 -19.51 -2.35 21.11
CA ILE A 506 -18.80 -3.54 20.61
C ILE A 506 -18.03 -3.22 19.32
N LEU A 507 -18.67 -2.57 18.34
CA LEU A 507 -18.03 -2.21 17.07
C LEU A 507 -16.85 -1.25 17.27
N ASN A 508 -17.00 -0.22 18.10
CA ASN A 508 -15.91 0.72 18.43
C ASN A 508 -14.78 0.04 19.21
N THR A 509 -15.07 -1.00 20.00
CA THR A 509 -14.02 -1.76 20.70
C THR A 509 -13.26 -2.68 19.74
N LEU A 510 -13.98 -3.35 18.83
CA LEU A 510 -13.35 -4.21 17.82
C LEU A 510 -12.52 -3.40 16.84
N PHE A 511 -13.03 -2.24 16.42
CA PHE A 511 -12.51 -1.44 15.33
C PHE A 511 -12.39 0.04 15.74
N PRO A 512 -11.48 0.37 16.68
CA PRO A 512 -11.25 1.75 17.07
C PRO A 512 -10.67 2.54 15.89
N LYS A 513 -10.87 3.86 15.92
CA LYS A 513 -10.11 4.75 15.04
C LYS A 513 -8.64 4.73 15.46
N VAL A 514 -7.74 4.63 14.48
CA VAL A 514 -6.29 4.53 14.71
C VAL A 514 -5.54 5.34 13.65
N GLU A 515 -4.30 5.67 13.96
CA GLU A 515 -3.38 6.21 12.97
C GLU A 515 -2.74 5.08 12.14
N HIS A 516 -2.30 5.42 10.94
CA HIS A 516 -1.72 4.47 9.98
C HIS A 516 -0.26 4.77 9.68
N SER A 517 0.55 3.72 9.57
CA SER A 517 1.96 3.79 9.16
C SER A 517 2.14 3.07 7.84
N MET A 518 1.70 3.68 6.74
CA MET A 518 1.80 3.06 5.42
C MET A 518 2.96 3.67 4.65
N ASP A 519 3.99 2.87 4.41
CA ASP A 519 5.04 3.24 3.46
C ASP A 519 4.46 3.28 2.04
N LEU A 520 4.73 4.38 1.35
CA LEU A 520 4.28 4.65 0.00
C LEU A 520 5.15 3.93 -1.04
N PHE A 521 6.45 3.78 -0.78
CA PHE A 521 7.44 3.46 -1.81
C PHE A 521 8.37 2.31 -1.38
N ASP A 522 8.00 1.11 -1.81
CA ASP A 522 8.76 -0.14 -1.62
C ASP A 522 9.49 -0.57 -2.93
N TRP A 523 10.15 0.35 -3.65
CA TRP A 523 10.92 -0.01 -4.86
C TRP A 523 12.08 0.91 -5.26
#